data_AF-A0A7C6IU13-F1
#
_entry.id   AF-A0A7C6IU13-F1
#
_cell.length_a   1.000
_cell.length_b   1.000
_cell.length_c   1.000
_cell.angle_alpha   90.00
_cell.angle_beta   90.00
_cell.angle_gamma   90.00
#
_symmetry.space_group_name_H-M   'P 1'
#
loop_
_entity.id
_entity.type
_entity.pdbx_description
1 polymer ?
#
loop_
_entity_poly.entity_id
_entity_poly.type
_entity_poly.pdbx_seq_one_letter_code
_entity_poly.pdbx_strand_id
1 'polypeptide(L)'
;NLTLTVNAKDLKKIIKNHGRNVLINLKVNDNENTVMLREIQKSIIKDDIIHADFFKISLKEKIEVTVPIVLLGDAVGIKDGGILQNQLRELSVKVLPTEIPDTIEIDISNLEFGEAVAVKDVEVAPEIELLNDPDEIIASVIAPMEEEEEEEILEEEGVEAEAAEAEETKEADADEEEKEEQ
;
A
#
# COMPACT_ATOMS: atom_id res chain seq x y z
N ASN A 1 28.07 3.40 -17.82
CA ASN A 1 27.52 4.25 -16.75
C ASN A 1 28.28 5.56 -16.71
N LEU A 2 27.57 6.66 -16.91
CA LEU A 2 28.11 8.02 -16.92
C LEU A 2 27.55 8.76 -15.71
N THR A 3 28.41 9.42 -14.93
CA THR A 3 27.97 10.28 -13.83
C THR A 3 27.61 11.66 -14.38
N LEU A 4 26.44 12.16 -13.99
CA LEU A 4 25.90 13.42 -14.47
C LEU A 4 25.41 14.24 -13.27
N THR A 5 25.50 15.56 -13.39
CA THR A 5 24.89 16.49 -12.45
C THR A 5 23.77 17.24 -13.16
N VAL A 6 22.60 17.28 -12.53
CA VAL A 6 21.40 17.92 -13.06
C VAL A 6 20.85 18.90 -12.04
N ASN A 7 20.14 19.93 -12.50
CA ASN A 7 19.49 20.87 -11.61
C ASN A 7 18.30 20.20 -10.90
N ALA A 8 18.39 20.08 -9.57
CA ALA A 8 17.36 19.43 -8.77
C ALA A 8 15.98 20.12 -8.86
N LYS A 9 15.93 21.45 -9.04
CA LYS A 9 14.66 22.19 -9.14
C LYS A 9 13.93 21.87 -10.44
N ASP A 10 14.65 21.78 -11.53
CA ASP A 10 14.08 21.49 -12.85
C ASP A 10 13.60 20.05 -12.90
N LEU A 11 14.41 19.12 -12.37
CA LEU A 11 14.03 17.72 -12.23
C LEU A 11 12.78 17.56 -11.36
N LYS A 12 12.73 18.22 -10.19
CA LYS A 12 11.56 18.18 -9.27
C LYS A 12 10.28 18.69 -9.93
N LYS A 13 10.37 19.73 -10.78
CA LYS A 13 9.21 20.23 -11.55
C LYS A 13 8.72 19.23 -12.59
N ILE A 14 9.63 18.62 -13.34
CA ILE A 14 9.29 17.63 -14.37
C ILE A 14 8.55 16.46 -13.73
N ILE A 15 9.11 15.90 -12.64
CA ILE A 15 8.50 14.77 -11.92
C ILE A 15 7.13 15.14 -11.35
N LYS A 16 6.97 16.36 -10.83
CA LYS A 16 5.69 16.79 -10.25
C LYS A 16 4.59 16.96 -11.30
N ASN A 17 4.94 17.43 -12.50
CA ASN A 17 3.97 17.77 -13.53
C ASN A 17 3.59 16.58 -14.41
N HIS A 18 4.54 15.68 -14.65
CA HIS A 18 4.39 14.59 -15.62
C HIS A 18 4.54 13.21 -14.97
N GLY A 19 4.75 13.15 -13.65
CA GLY A 19 4.90 11.88 -12.93
C GLY A 19 6.28 11.26 -13.09
N ARG A 20 6.38 9.96 -12.81
CA ARG A 20 7.65 9.23 -12.78
C ARG A 20 8.04 8.65 -14.15
N ASN A 21 7.07 8.46 -15.03
CA ASN A 21 7.22 7.69 -16.26
C ASN A 21 7.55 8.53 -17.50
N VAL A 22 8.25 9.64 -17.30
CA VAL A 22 8.40 10.70 -18.30
C VAL A 22 9.64 10.48 -19.16
N LEU A 23 9.47 10.71 -20.46
CA LEU A 23 10.59 10.82 -21.40
C LEU A 23 11.31 12.16 -21.22
N ILE A 24 12.57 12.11 -20.81
CA ILE A 24 13.42 13.29 -20.61
C ILE A 24 14.50 13.29 -21.68
N ASN A 25 14.60 14.40 -22.43
CA ASN A 25 15.72 14.60 -23.33
C ASN A 25 16.89 15.22 -22.56
N LEU A 26 17.87 14.41 -22.20
CA LEU A 26 19.11 14.86 -21.55
C LEU A 26 20.16 15.21 -22.61
N LYS A 27 20.63 16.46 -22.58
CA LYS A 27 21.78 16.90 -23.38
C LYS A 27 23.07 16.64 -22.59
N VAL A 28 23.91 15.77 -23.11
CA VAL A 28 25.20 15.41 -22.49
C VAL A 28 26.30 15.56 -23.53
N ASN A 29 27.27 16.45 -23.28
CA ASN A 29 28.42 16.69 -24.16
C ASN A 29 28.01 16.85 -25.64
N ASP A 30 27.00 17.70 -25.87
CA ASP A 30 26.36 18.00 -27.16
C ASP A 30 25.55 16.90 -27.84
N ASN A 31 25.40 15.73 -27.23
CA ASN A 31 24.50 14.69 -27.70
C ASN A 31 23.18 14.71 -26.93
N GLU A 32 22.07 14.75 -27.64
CA GLU A 32 20.74 14.55 -27.06
C GLU A 32 20.47 13.05 -26.88
N ASN A 33 20.12 12.66 -25.66
CA ASN A 33 19.76 11.30 -25.32
C ASN A 33 18.36 11.32 -24.69
N THR A 34 17.43 10.59 -25.29
CA THR A 34 16.14 10.31 -24.66
C THR A 34 16.37 9.27 -23.56
N VAL A 35 16.03 9.67 -22.34
CA VAL A 35 16.16 8.84 -21.16
C VAL A 35 14.84 8.80 -20.41
N MET A 36 14.67 7.76 -19.62
CA MET A 36 13.59 7.62 -18.66
C MET A 36 14.17 7.60 -17.26
N LEU A 37 13.38 8.03 -16.29
CA LEU A 37 13.78 7.98 -14.90
C LEU A 37 13.47 6.58 -14.32
N ARG A 38 14.49 5.92 -13.78
CA ARG A 38 14.37 4.57 -13.20
C ARG A 38 14.21 4.61 -11.70
N GLU A 39 15.11 5.31 -11.03
CA GLU A 39 15.12 5.43 -9.57
C GLU A 39 15.29 6.90 -9.15
N ILE A 40 14.64 7.29 -8.06
CA ILE A 40 14.91 8.55 -7.36
C ILE A 40 15.05 8.22 -5.90
N GLN A 41 16.08 8.77 -5.28
CA GLN A 41 16.25 8.78 -3.85
C GLN A 41 15.97 10.19 -3.34
N LYS A 42 15.04 10.30 -2.40
CA LYS A 42 14.66 11.57 -1.77
C LYS A 42 15.08 11.59 -0.31
N SER A 43 15.40 12.76 0.20
CA SER A 43 15.60 12.98 1.63
C SER A 43 14.25 12.96 2.34
N ILE A 44 14.08 12.06 3.30
CA ILE A 44 12.89 12.01 4.18
C ILE A 44 12.63 13.31 4.96
N ILE A 45 13.69 14.06 5.31
CA ILE A 45 13.55 15.26 6.15
C ILE A 45 13.26 16.51 5.30
N LYS A 46 13.92 16.64 4.15
CA LYS A 46 13.88 17.86 3.33
C LYS A 46 13.04 17.73 2.06
N ASP A 47 12.59 16.52 1.73
CA ASP A 47 11.92 16.19 0.45
C ASP A 47 12.76 16.62 -0.79
N ASP A 48 14.08 16.65 -0.63
CA ASP A 48 15.02 16.99 -1.69
C ASP A 48 15.50 15.72 -2.41
N ILE A 49 15.66 15.80 -3.73
CA ILE A 49 16.21 14.70 -4.54
C ILE A 49 17.72 14.61 -4.30
N ILE A 50 18.19 13.47 -3.79
CA ILE A 50 19.61 13.20 -3.50
C ILE A 50 20.28 12.52 -4.70
N HIS A 51 19.60 11.56 -5.30
CA HIS A 51 20.11 10.75 -6.40
C HIS A 51 18.98 10.44 -7.39
N ALA A 52 19.31 10.38 -8.68
CA ALA A 52 18.38 9.98 -9.73
C ALA A 52 19.12 9.11 -10.76
N ASP A 53 18.53 7.96 -11.04
CA ASP A 53 18.99 7.05 -12.08
C ASP A 53 18.22 7.30 -13.37
N PHE A 54 18.96 7.48 -14.46
CA PHE A 54 18.41 7.59 -15.80
C PHE A 54 18.74 6.36 -16.63
N PHE A 55 17.76 5.83 -17.33
CA PHE A 55 17.91 4.73 -18.26
C PHE A 55 17.72 5.24 -19.69
N LYS A 56 18.72 5.05 -20.54
CA LYS A 56 18.61 5.40 -21.97
C LYS A 56 17.71 4.38 -22.64
N ILE A 57 16.66 4.85 -23.27
CA ILE A 57 15.66 3.99 -23.91
C ILE A 57 15.68 4.16 -25.42
N SER A 58 15.31 3.09 -26.11
CA SER A 58 14.99 3.11 -27.53
C SER A 58 13.48 3.20 -27.69
N LEU A 59 12.99 4.15 -28.49
CA LEU A 59 11.56 4.32 -28.75
C LEU A 59 10.91 3.13 -29.49
N LYS A 60 11.72 2.17 -29.94
CA LYS A 60 11.27 1.02 -30.75
C LYS A 60 11.16 -0.29 -29.96
N GLU A 61 11.59 -0.30 -28.71
CA GLU A 61 11.66 -1.50 -27.88
C GLU A 61 10.65 -1.39 -26.74
N LYS A 62 9.92 -2.47 -26.46
CA LYS A 62 9.06 -2.55 -25.28
C LYS A 62 9.93 -2.57 -24.04
N ILE A 63 9.59 -1.75 -23.06
CA ILE A 63 10.28 -1.68 -21.78
C ILE A 63 9.33 -2.05 -20.64
N GLU A 64 9.89 -2.56 -19.56
CA GLU A 64 9.16 -2.90 -18.35
C GLU A 64 9.22 -1.69 -17.41
N VAL A 65 8.05 -1.18 -17.06
CA VAL A 65 7.90 0.03 -16.25
C VAL A 65 6.83 -0.18 -15.20
N THR A 66 7.01 0.47 -14.06
CA THR A 66 6.06 0.41 -12.95
C THR A 66 5.21 1.67 -12.97
N VAL A 67 3.89 1.52 -13.07
CA VAL A 67 2.92 2.62 -13.17
C VAL A 67 2.09 2.69 -11.90
N PRO A 68 1.98 3.87 -11.26
CA PRO A 68 1.15 4.02 -10.07
C PRO A 68 -0.34 3.89 -10.40
N ILE A 69 -1.08 3.31 -9.46
CA ILE A 69 -2.53 3.14 -9.53
C ILE A 69 -3.21 4.30 -8.78
N VAL A 70 -4.25 4.86 -9.38
CA VAL A 70 -5.13 5.85 -8.76
C VAL A 70 -6.53 5.27 -8.68
N LEU A 71 -7.07 5.17 -7.47
CA LEU A 71 -8.42 4.71 -7.25
C LEU A 71 -9.38 5.90 -7.44
N LEU A 72 -10.37 5.73 -8.31
CA LEU A 72 -11.41 6.72 -8.58
C LEU A 72 -12.71 6.35 -7.88
N GLY A 73 -13.38 7.36 -7.33
CA GLY A 73 -14.64 7.20 -6.62
C GLY A 73 -14.47 6.77 -5.16
N ASP A 74 -15.59 6.83 -4.43
CA ASP A 74 -15.69 6.34 -3.06
C ASP A 74 -16.47 5.02 -3.09
N ALA A 75 -15.83 3.92 -2.71
CA ALA A 75 -16.48 2.61 -2.62
C ALA A 75 -17.69 2.66 -1.68
N VAL A 76 -18.79 2.00 -2.08
CA VAL A 76 -20.01 1.90 -1.26
C VAL A 76 -19.68 1.30 0.11
N GLY A 77 -18.86 0.25 0.14
CA GLY A 77 -18.44 -0.37 1.40
C GLY A 77 -17.68 0.59 2.34
N ILE A 78 -17.01 1.63 1.85
CA ILE A 78 -16.38 2.66 2.72
C ILE A 78 -17.46 3.53 3.38
N LYS A 79 -18.52 3.88 2.64
CA LYS A 79 -19.63 4.71 3.17
C LYS A 79 -20.41 3.99 4.26
N ASP A 80 -20.45 2.68 4.19
CA ASP A 80 -21.13 1.83 5.16
C ASP A 80 -20.25 1.47 6.38
N GLY A 81 -19.02 2.00 6.47
CA GLY A 81 -18.10 1.82 7.61
C GLY A 81 -16.90 0.90 7.35
N GLY A 82 -16.74 0.40 6.13
CA GLY A 82 -15.63 -0.45 5.71
C GLY A 82 -14.30 0.27 5.59
N ILE A 83 -13.22 -0.49 5.78
CA ILE A 83 -11.85 -0.01 5.65
C ILE A 83 -11.32 -0.43 4.27
N LEU A 84 -10.98 0.57 3.44
CA LEU A 84 -10.31 0.32 2.16
C LEU A 84 -8.85 -0.05 2.42
N GLN A 85 -8.48 -1.26 2.03
CA GLN A 85 -7.10 -1.67 1.96
C GLN A 85 -6.62 -1.63 0.52
N ASN A 86 -5.55 -0.87 0.29
CA ASN A 86 -4.85 -0.82 -0.99
C ASN A 86 -3.58 -1.66 -0.88
N GLN A 87 -3.67 -2.92 -1.33
CA GLN A 87 -2.57 -3.89 -1.29
C GLN A 87 -1.50 -3.56 -2.33
N LEU A 88 -1.92 -3.27 -3.57
CA LEU A 88 -1.02 -3.02 -4.68
C LEU A 88 -1.17 -1.57 -5.16
N ARG A 89 -0.13 -0.78 -4.96
CA ARG A 89 -0.13 0.65 -5.32
C ARG A 89 0.39 0.93 -6.72
N GLU A 90 1.10 -0.03 -7.30
CA GLU A 90 1.79 0.12 -8.57
C GLU A 90 1.72 -1.19 -9.37
N LEU A 91 1.55 -1.09 -10.69
CA LEU A 91 1.53 -2.24 -11.61
C LEU A 91 2.77 -2.23 -12.49
N SER A 92 3.39 -3.39 -12.65
CA SER A 92 4.46 -3.63 -13.60
C SER A 92 3.87 -3.96 -14.96
N VAL A 93 4.12 -3.09 -15.93
CA VAL A 93 3.59 -3.20 -17.28
C VAL A 93 4.70 -3.16 -18.32
N LYS A 94 4.47 -3.83 -19.44
CA LYS A 94 5.37 -3.88 -20.59
C LYS A 94 4.72 -3.20 -21.78
N VAL A 95 5.27 -2.04 -22.14
CA VAL A 95 4.70 -1.16 -23.17
C VAL A 95 5.82 -0.41 -23.90
N LEU A 96 5.49 0.19 -25.04
CA LEU A 96 6.38 1.10 -25.74
C LEU A 96 6.53 2.41 -24.95
N PRO A 97 7.71 3.05 -24.95
CA PRO A 97 7.93 4.29 -24.21
C PRO A 97 7.00 5.46 -24.60
N THR A 98 6.40 5.41 -25.78
CA THR A 98 5.48 6.42 -26.30
C THR A 98 4.06 6.32 -25.76
N GLU A 99 3.70 5.17 -25.17
CA GLU A 99 2.32 4.84 -24.76
C GLU A 99 2.24 4.49 -23.28
N ILE A 100 3.26 4.87 -22.51
CA ILE A 100 3.24 4.68 -21.06
C ILE A 100 2.23 5.66 -20.45
N PRO A 101 1.19 5.16 -19.75
CA PRO A 101 0.30 6.03 -18.99
C PRO A 101 1.01 6.58 -17.75
N ASP A 102 0.67 7.81 -17.36
CA ASP A 102 1.20 8.43 -16.14
C ASP A 102 0.62 7.76 -14.88
N THR A 103 -0.66 7.36 -14.94
CA THR A 103 -1.41 6.68 -13.87
C THR A 103 -2.39 5.69 -14.48
N ILE A 104 -2.66 4.58 -13.78
CA ILE A 104 -3.76 3.66 -14.11
C ILE A 104 -4.92 3.98 -13.18
N GLU A 105 -6.04 4.40 -13.77
CA GLU A 105 -7.25 4.74 -13.04
C GLU A 105 -8.12 3.49 -12.86
N ILE A 106 -8.52 3.19 -11.62
CA ILE A 106 -9.38 2.07 -11.29
C ILE A 106 -10.60 2.59 -10.56
N ASP A 107 -11.79 2.36 -11.11
CA ASP A 107 -13.05 2.73 -10.46
C ASP A 107 -13.38 1.74 -9.34
N ILE A 108 -13.45 2.26 -8.12
CA ILE A 108 -13.80 1.47 -6.92
C ILE A 108 -15.22 1.75 -6.44
N SER A 109 -15.99 2.57 -7.15
CA SER A 109 -17.31 3.03 -6.70
C SER A 109 -18.30 1.91 -6.42
N ASN A 110 -18.19 0.78 -7.12
CA ASN A 110 -19.10 -0.36 -6.99
C ASN A 110 -18.63 -1.40 -5.95
N LEU A 111 -17.50 -1.21 -5.27
CA LEU A 111 -17.00 -2.18 -4.29
C LEU A 111 -17.85 -2.20 -3.03
N GLU A 112 -18.38 -3.38 -2.71
CA GLU A 112 -19.11 -3.69 -1.48
C GLU A 112 -18.19 -4.32 -0.42
N PHE A 113 -18.74 -4.65 0.74
CA PHE A 113 -18.00 -5.32 1.81
C PHE A 113 -17.49 -6.70 1.39
N GLY A 114 -16.22 -6.97 1.68
CA GLY A 114 -15.59 -8.24 1.38
C GLY A 114 -15.26 -8.44 -0.11
N GLU A 115 -15.55 -7.44 -0.95
CA GLU A 115 -15.17 -7.46 -2.35
C GLU A 115 -13.75 -6.92 -2.56
N ALA A 116 -13.13 -7.40 -3.64
CA ALA A 116 -11.78 -7.08 -4.02
C ALA A 116 -11.67 -6.91 -5.54
N VAL A 117 -10.87 -5.94 -5.97
CA VAL A 117 -10.48 -5.75 -7.37
C VAL A 117 -9.15 -6.45 -7.59
N ALA A 118 -9.11 -7.37 -8.55
CA ALA A 118 -7.87 -8.03 -8.95
C ALA A 118 -7.28 -7.41 -10.22
N VAL A 119 -6.01 -7.72 -10.52
CA VAL A 119 -5.30 -7.23 -11.72
C VAL A 119 -6.04 -7.58 -13.02
N LYS A 120 -6.71 -8.73 -13.08
CA LYS A 120 -7.50 -9.15 -14.24
C LYS A 120 -8.70 -8.24 -14.56
N ASP A 121 -9.21 -7.51 -13.57
CA ASP A 121 -10.39 -6.67 -13.70
C ASP A 121 -10.03 -5.23 -14.13
N VAL A 122 -8.73 -4.95 -14.31
CA VAL A 122 -8.23 -3.64 -14.75
C VAL A 122 -8.36 -3.50 -16.26
N GLU A 123 -9.11 -2.49 -16.69
CA GLU A 123 -9.19 -2.10 -18.10
C GLU A 123 -7.93 -1.34 -18.50
N VAL A 124 -7.05 -1.99 -19.27
CA VAL A 124 -5.86 -1.36 -19.87
C VAL A 124 -5.94 -1.33 -21.39
N ALA A 125 -5.22 -0.36 -21.98
CA ALA A 125 -5.09 -0.27 -23.44
C ALA A 125 -4.47 -1.55 -24.02
N PRO A 126 -4.84 -1.97 -25.25
CA PRO A 126 -4.38 -3.22 -25.86
C PRO A 126 -2.86 -3.28 -26.10
N GLU A 127 -2.19 -2.13 -26.07
CA GLU A 127 -0.74 -2.01 -26.23
C GLU A 127 0.04 -2.30 -24.94
N ILE A 128 -0.64 -2.36 -23.79
CA ILE A 128 -0.07 -2.56 -22.46
C ILE A 128 -0.19 -4.04 -22.08
N GLU A 129 0.95 -4.70 -21.89
CA GLU A 129 1.00 -6.06 -21.34
C GLU A 129 1.21 -5.98 -19.82
N LEU A 130 0.26 -6.52 -19.04
CA LEU A 130 0.42 -6.64 -17.58
C LEU A 130 1.36 -7.81 -17.26
N LEU A 131 2.39 -7.55 -16.45
CA LEU A 131 3.36 -8.57 -16.01
C LEU A 131 3.05 -9.15 -14.62
N ASN A 132 2.17 -8.48 -13.86
CA ASN A 132 1.70 -8.95 -12.56
C ASN A 132 0.81 -10.19 -12.68
N ASP A 133 0.68 -10.91 -11.57
CA ASP A 133 -0.23 -12.05 -11.49
C ASP A 133 -1.69 -11.56 -11.62
N PRO A 134 -2.50 -12.17 -12.50
CA PRO A 134 -3.88 -11.71 -12.75
C PRO A 134 -4.80 -11.84 -11.53
N ASP A 135 -4.45 -12.72 -10.59
CA ASP A 135 -5.18 -12.96 -9.34
C ASP A 135 -4.67 -12.08 -8.18
N GLU A 136 -3.65 -11.25 -8.40
CA GLU A 136 -3.14 -10.32 -7.38
C GLU A 136 -4.21 -9.26 -7.07
N ILE A 137 -4.46 -9.02 -5.79
CA ILE A 137 -5.48 -8.06 -5.33
C ILE A 137 -4.88 -6.66 -5.32
N ILE A 138 -5.57 -5.71 -5.95
CA ILE A 138 -5.18 -4.30 -5.97
C ILE A 138 -5.75 -3.58 -4.77
N ALA A 139 -7.06 -3.66 -4.61
CA ALA A 139 -7.79 -3.01 -3.52
C ALA A 139 -8.91 -3.93 -3.04
N SER A 140 -9.18 -3.89 -1.74
CA SER A 140 -10.26 -4.63 -1.09
C SER A 140 -10.90 -3.80 0.01
N VAL A 141 -12.19 -4.05 0.27
CA VAL A 141 -12.90 -3.42 1.38
C VAL A 141 -13.16 -4.47 2.46
N ILE A 142 -12.59 -4.24 3.65
CA ILE A 142 -12.78 -5.12 4.80
C ILE A 142 -13.81 -4.50 5.75
N ALA A 143 -14.68 -5.33 6.30
CA ALA A 143 -15.60 -4.91 7.35
C ALA A 143 -14.81 -4.48 8.61
N PRO A 144 -15.21 -3.41 9.31
CA PRO A 144 -14.62 -3.10 10.60
C PRO A 144 -14.91 -4.29 11.54
N MET A 145 -13.87 -4.83 12.17
CA MET A 145 -14.07 -5.62 13.38
C MET A 145 -14.66 -4.66 14.41
N GLU A 146 -15.88 -4.92 14.84
CA GLU A 146 -16.46 -4.23 16.00
C GLU A 146 -15.50 -4.44 17.18
N GLU A 147 -15.15 -3.34 17.86
CA GLU A 147 -14.41 -3.36 19.13
C GLU A 147 -15.16 -4.12 20.25
N GLU A 148 -16.31 -4.75 19.95
CA GLU A 148 -17.05 -5.59 20.89
C GLU A 148 -16.33 -6.91 21.24
N GLU A 149 -15.42 -7.41 20.39
CA GLU A 149 -14.64 -8.60 20.77
C GLU A 149 -13.54 -8.27 21.80
N GLU A 150 -13.05 -7.03 21.94
CA GLU A 150 -12.11 -6.68 23.03
C GLU A 150 -12.82 -6.53 24.38
N GLU A 151 -14.11 -6.18 24.42
CA GLU A 151 -14.90 -6.18 25.66
C GLU A 151 -15.30 -7.59 26.10
N GLU A 152 -15.62 -8.52 25.17
CA GLU A 152 -15.94 -9.90 25.55
C GLU A 152 -14.74 -10.68 26.14
N ILE A 153 -13.50 -10.50 25.64
CA ILE A 153 -12.32 -11.12 26.28
C ILE A 153 -11.97 -10.49 27.65
N LEU A 154 -12.26 -9.21 27.88
CA LEU A 154 -12.07 -8.57 29.19
C LEU A 154 -13.15 -8.96 30.19
N GLU A 155 -14.39 -9.18 29.75
CA GLU A 155 -15.47 -9.70 30.60
C GLU A 155 -15.29 -11.19 30.92
N GLU A 156 -14.80 -12.02 29.98
CA GLU A 156 -14.56 -13.44 30.25
C GLU A 156 -13.36 -13.68 31.20
N GLU A 157 -12.27 -12.90 31.09
CA GLU A 157 -11.16 -12.92 32.08
C GLU A 157 -11.56 -12.28 33.43
N GLY A 158 -12.49 -11.32 33.45
CA GLY A 158 -13.01 -10.71 34.68
C GLY A 158 -13.91 -11.64 35.50
N VAL A 159 -14.72 -12.46 34.82
CA VAL A 159 -15.63 -13.42 35.48
C VAL A 159 -14.90 -14.67 35.98
N GLU A 160 -13.83 -15.12 35.31
CA GLU A 160 -13.03 -16.26 35.78
C GLU A 160 -12.17 -15.91 37.01
N ALA A 161 -11.78 -14.64 37.18
CA ALA A 161 -11.08 -14.15 38.37
C ALA A 161 -11.99 -14.04 39.62
N GLU A 162 -13.26 -13.64 39.45
CA GLU A 162 -14.20 -13.49 40.57
C GLU A 162 -14.77 -14.84 41.07
N ALA A 163 -14.81 -15.87 40.21
CA ALA A 163 -15.22 -17.21 40.60
C ALA A 163 -14.15 -17.97 41.42
N ALA A 164 -12.87 -17.61 41.26
CA ALA A 164 -11.76 -18.23 41.99
C ALA A 164 -11.63 -17.73 43.44
N GLU A 165 -11.99 -16.47 43.75
CA GLU A 165 -11.90 -15.95 45.13
C GLU A 165 -13.08 -16.35 46.03
N ALA A 166 -14.17 -16.88 45.47
CA ALA A 166 -15.35 -17.29 46.25
C ALA A 166 -15.28 -18.74 46.78
N GLU A 167 -14.38 -19.59 46.28
CA GLU A 167 -14.23 -20.97 46.78
C GLU A 167 -13.17 -21.15 47.88
N GLU A 168 -12.24 -20.21 48.10
CA GLU A 168 -11.20 -20.36 49.15
C GLU A 168 -11.61 -19.87 50.56
N THR A 169 -12.80 -19.30 50.75
CA THR A 169 -13.21 -18.73 52.06
C THR A 169 -14.20 -19.59 52.86
N LYS A 170 -14.44 -20.86 52.50
CA LYS A 170 -15.33 -21.77 53.26
C LYS A 170 -14.67 -22.96 53.95
N GLU A 171 -13.35 -23.13 53.88
CA GLU A 171 -12.63 -24.21 54.61
C GLU A 171 -11.72 -23.72 55.77
N ALA A 172 -11.89 -22.48 56.25
CA ALA A 172 -11.08 -21.93 57.34
C ALA A 172 -11.82 -21.61 58.67
N ASP A 173 -13.06 -22.08 58.85
CA ASP A 173 -13.87 -21.78 60.06
C ASP A 173 -14.33 -23.06 60.82
N ALA A 174 -13.55 -24.14 60.77
CA ALA A 174 -13.89 -25.40 61.46
C ALA A 174 -12.71 -26.10 62.19
N ASP A 175 -11.63 -25.38 62.52
CA ASP A 175 -10.52 -25.95 63.34
C ASP A 175 -9.93 -24.90 64.32
N GLU A 176 -10.77 -24.14 65.02
CA GLU A 176 -10.33 -23.27 66.13
C GLU A 176 -11.00 -23.63 67.48
N GLU A 177 -11.51 -24.85 67.62
CA GLU A 177 -12.14 -25.35 68.86
C GLU A 177 -11.49 -26.67 69.38
N GLU A 178 -10.16 -26.78 69.39
CA GLU A 178 -9.48 -27.83 70.19
C GLU A 178 -8.01 -27.49 70.53
N LYS A 179 -7.76 -26.36 71.22
CA LYS A 179 -6.48 -26.14 71.94
C LYS A 179 -6.53 -25.10 73.08
N GLU A 180 -7.57 -25.13 73.90
CA GLU A 180 -7.44 -24.79 75.32
C GLU A 180 -7.69 -26.08 76.14
N GLU A 181 -6.89 -26.29 77.19
CA GLU A 181 -6.81 -27.47 78.07
C GLU A 181 -6.08 -28.72 77.53
N GLN A 182 -4.75 -28.74 77.62
CA GLN A 182 -3.99 -29.62 78.54
C GLN A 182 -2.48 -29.50 78.39
#